data_AF-A0A7K4BAH3-F1
#
_entry.id   AF-A0A7K4BAH3-F1
#
_cell.length_a   1.000
_cell.length_b   1.000
_cell.length_c   1.000
_cell.angle_alpha   90.00
_cell.angle_beta   90.00
_cell.angle_gamma   90.00
#
_symmetry.space_group_name_H-M   'P 1'
#
loop_
_entity.id
_entity.type
_entity.pdbx_description
1 polymer ?
#
loop_
_entity_poly.entity_id
_entity_poly.type
_entity_poly.pdbx_seq_one_letter_code
_entity_poly.pdbx_strand_id
1 'polypeptide(L)'
;MKKIAISIFIFLLAMCATTTSQADSDPIENAWNGTWESEYYILLIYQNGTAISGSYEPKDSTLYDPGLLKGMLSEDGKTFSGIWTESGPLSVVLSDDGMSISGSYGIRIDKKLTESDMYPTTRTRMEDSFDPENPWNGTWRGERTITTWIQNGTFVSGTYSPLPDIDDEPGISEGTVSGDGNSLKGKWIEAGNFSFTLDDDLMAFTGTYDITLNDPTGTDTWNGKKIM
;
A
#
# COMPACT_ATOMS: atom_id res chain seq x y z
N MET A 1 90.92 9.09 31.32
CA MET A 1 89.82 9.45 30.39
C MET A 1 88.74 8.38 30.48
N LYS A 2 87.60 8.70 31.10
CA LYS A 2 86.45 7.80 31.27
C LYS A 2 85.65 7.75 29.96
N LYS A 3 85.23 6.56 29.53
CA LYS A 3 84.14 6.40 28.55
C LYS A 3 82.94 5.76 29.26
N ILE A 4 81.81 6.45 29.20
CA ILE A 4 80.50 6.07 29.72
C ILE A 4 79.69 5.53 28.53
N ALA A 5 78.93 4.45 28.74
CA ALA A 5 77.82 4.03 27.88
C ALA A 5 76.81 3.30 28.80
N ILE A 6 75.84 4.01 29.38
CA ILE A 6 74.45 4.21 28.91
C ILE A 6 73.72 2.88 28.70
N SER A 7 73.06 2.41 29.76
CA SER A 7 72.00 1.41 29.73
C SER A 7 70.70 2.05 29.22
N ILE A 8 70.08 1.44 28.21
CA ILE A 8 68.73 1.79 27.74
C ILE A 8 67.76 0.81 28.38
N PHE A 9 66.85 1.34 29.21
CA PHE A 9 65.74 0.62 29.82
C PHE A 9 64.47 0.96 29.02
N ILE A 10 63.90 -0.01 28.31
CA ILE A 10 62.64 0.16 27.58
C ILE A 10 61.52 -0.39 28.48
N PHE A 11 60.62 0.50 28.91
CA PHE A 11 59.40 0.19 29.65
C PHE A 11 58.26 0.00 28.63
N LEU A 12 57.80 -1.23 28.42
CA LEU A 12 56.56 -1.50 27.66
C LEU A 12 55.37 -1.48 28.63
N LEU A 13 54.55 -0.44 28.53
CA LEU A 13 53.22 -0.37 29.13
C LEU A 13 52.23 -1.13 28.24
N ALA A 14 51.81 -2.32 28.67
CA ALA A 14 50.68 -3.03 28.08
C ALA A 14 49.37 -2.38 28.55
N MET A 15 48.76 -1.55 27.70
CA MET A 15 47.38 -1.11 27.89
C MET A 15 46.45 -2.27 27.55
N CYS A 16 45.78 -2.80 28.59
CA CYS A 16 44.70 -3.75 28.44
C CYS A 16 43.46 -2.98 27.95
N ALA A 17 43.21 -3.00 26.64
CA ALA A 17 41.96 -2.50 26.08
C ALA A 17 40.88 -3.55 26.35
N THR A 18 39.98 -3.26 27.29
CA THR A 18 38.73 -4.01 27.45
C THR A 18 37.80 -3.62 26.31
N THR A 19 37.71 -4.47 25.29
CA THR A 19 36.61 -4.42 24.33
C THR A 19 35.34 -4.87 25.05
N THR A 20 34.48 -3.92 25.41
CA THR A 20 33.06 -4.21 25.66
C THR A 20 32.48 -4.69 24.34
N SER A 21 32.31 -6.00 24.19
CA SER A 21 31.43 -6.56 23.16
C SER A 21 30.01 -6.16 23.53
N GLN A 22 29.47 -5.15 22.86
CA GLN A 22 28.03 -5.00 22.74
C GLN A 22 27.55 -6.31 22.15
N ALA A 23 26.74 -7.05 22.91
CA ALA A 23 26.11 -8.25 22.39
C ALA A 23 25.22 -7.80 21.23
N ASP A 24 25.66 -8.03 20.00
CA ASP A 24 24.75 -8.16 18.88
C ASP A 24 23.81 -9.29 19.30
N SER A 25 22.61 -8.93 19.75
CA SER A 25 21.52 -9.90 19.80
C SER A 25 21.35 -10.36 18.36
N ASP A 26 21.64 -11.62 18.09
CA ASP A 26 21.34 -12.22 16.80
C ASP A 26 19.92 -11.77 16.39
N PRO A 27 19.74 -11.22 15.18
CA PRO A 27 18.43 -10.75 14.76
C PRO A 27 17.45 -11.90 14.94
N ILE A 28 16.40 -11.67 15.73
CA ILE A 28 15.38 -12.68 15.97
C ILE A 28 14.81 -13.06 14.61
N GLU A 29 15.09 -14.31 14.23
CA GLU A 29 14.76 -14.82 12.91
C GLU A 29 13.26 -14.66 12.69
N ASN A 30 12.88 -13.89 11.67
CA ASN A 30 11.50 -13.61 11.31
C ASN A 30 10.66 -12.91 12.39
N ALA A 31 11.23 -11.92 13.09
CA ALA A 31 10.54 -11.12 14.11
C ALA A 31 9.20 -10.49 13.66
N TRP A 32 9.01 -10.26 12.36
CA TRP A 32 7.77 -9.71 11.82
C TRP A 32 6.66 -10.74 11.60
N ASN A 33 6.96 -12.04 11.61
CA ASN A 33 5.95 -13.08 11.44
C ASN A 33 4.88 -12.98 12.52
N GLY A 34 3.63 -13.07 12.10
CA GLY A 34 2.51 -13.16 13.02
C GLY A 34 1.30 -12.36 12.59
N THR A 35 0.35 -12.29 13.50
CA THR A 35 -0.84 -11.45 13.37
C THR A 35 -0.65 -10.20 14.22
N TRP A 36 -0.93 -9.06 13.61
CA TRP A 36 -0.83 -7.75 14.23
C TRP A 36 -2.19 -7.06 14.21
N GLU A 37 -2.47 -6.27 15.23
CA GLU A 37 -3.69 -5.48 15.34
C GLU A 37 -3.33 -4.00 15.39
N SER A 38 -3.91 -3.20 14.49
CA SER A 38 -3.92 -1.74 14.54
C SER A 38 -5.27 -1.22 15.03
N GLU A 39 -5.48 0.10 15.01
CA GLU A 39 -6.77 0.70 15.33
C GLU A 39 -7.88 0.15 14.42
N TYR A 40 -7.67 0.20 13.11
CA TYR A 40 -8.68 -0.13 12.09
C TYR A 40 -8.50 -1.49 11.42
N TYR A 41 -7.34 -2.13 11.55
CA TYR A 41 -7.01 -3.33 10.76
C TYR A 41 -6.46 -4.49 11.60
N ILE A 42 -6.59 -5.69 11.06
CA ILE A 42 -5.82 -6.88 11.44
C ILE A 42 -4.86 -7.19 10.29
N LEU A 43 -3.56 -7.25 10.59
CA LEU A 43 -2.52 -7.54 9.61
C LEU A 43 -2.01 -8.96 9.80
N LEU A 44 -1.75 -9.66 8.70
CA LEU A 44 -1.03 -10.91 8.67
C LEU A 44 0.28 -10.68 7.94
N ILE A 45 1.41 -10.88 8.62
CA ILE A 45 2.74 -10.62 8.06
C ILE A 45 3.54 -11.93 7.96
N TYR A 46 4.17 -12.12 6.81
CA TYR A 46 5.06 -13.22 6.49
C TYR A 46 6.41 -12.68 5.99
N GLN A 47 7.46 -12.97 6.74
CA GLN A 47 8.85 -12.67 6.48
C GLN A 47 9.59 -13.95 6.06
N ASN A 48 10.38 -13.82 4.99
CA ASN A 48 11.30 -14.83 4.51
C ASN A 48 12.65 -14.17 4.19
N GLY A 49 13.55 -14.17 5.18
CA GLY A 49 14.80 -13.42 5.11
C GLY A 49 14.53 -11.91 5.10
N THR A 50 15.06 -11.21 4.09
CA THR A 50 14.84 -9.77 3.89
C THR A 50 13.55 -9.46 3.14
N ALA A 51 12.96 -10.44 2.45
CA ALA A 51 11.70 -10.25 1.73
C ALA A 51 10.53 -10.45 2.69
N ILE A 52 9.57 -9.54 2.65
CA ILE A 52 8.44 -9.52 3.57
C ILE A 52 7.18 -9.12 2.83
N SER A 53 6.10 -9.82 3.14
CA SER A 53 4.79 -9.64 2.54
C SER A 53 3.73 -9.72 3.63
N GLY A 54 2.58 -9.13 3.38
CA GLY A 54 1.44 -9.27 4.27
C GLY A 54 0.13 -8.93 3.60
N SER A 55 -0.92 -9.02 4.38
CA SER A 55 -2.25 -8.52 4.06
C SER A 55 -2.80 -7.79 5.26
N TYR A 56 -3.76 -6.90 5.04
CA TYR A 56 -4.51 -6.27 6.10
C TYR A 56 -6.00 -6.35 5.82
N GLU A 57 -6.73 -6.52 6.91
CA GLU A 57 -8.16 -6.75 6.92
C GLU A 57 -8.83 -5.70 7.80
N PRO A 58 -9.77 -4.91 7.27
CA PRO A 58 -10.45 -3.89 8.06
C PRO A 58 -11.35 -4.55 9.11
N LYS A 59 -11.37 -3.98 10.31
CA LYS A 59 -12.32 -4.36 11.37
C LYS A 59 -13.76 -3.98 10.99
N ASP A 60 -13.93 -2.96 10.16
CA ASP A 60 -15.18 -2.56 9.54
C ASP A 60 -15.01 -2.41 8.02
N SER A 61 -15.43 -3.42 7.27
CA SER A 61 -15.32 -3.45 5.79
C SER A 61 -16.28 -2.51 5.07
N THR A 62 -17.11 -1.74 5.80
CA THR A 62 -17.98 -0.72 5.21
C THR A 62 -17.33 0.65 5.16
N LEU A 63 -16.22 0.84 5.88
CA LEU A 63 -15.48 2.10 5.97
C LEU A 63 -14.12 2.05 5.27
N TYR A 64 -13.49 0.88 5.28
CA TYR A 64 -12.13 0.70 4.80
C TYR A 64 -12.02 -0.54 3.93
N ASP A 65 -11.04 -0.51 3.04
CA ASP A 65 -10.78 -1.58 2.09
C ASP A 65 -9.63 -2.49 2.57
N PRO A 66 -9.68 -3.80 2.23
CA PRO A 66 -8.60 -4.72 2.51
C PRO A 66 -7.51 -4.60 1.45
N GLY A 67 -6.27 -4.84 1.86
CA GLY A 67 -5.14 -4.74 0.95
C GLY A 67 -3.98 -5.68 1.25
N LEU A 68 -2.96 -5.53 0.41
CA LEU A 68 -1.74 -6.32 0.43
C LEU A 68 -0.54 -5.43 0.72
N LEU A 69 0.44 -5.98 1.42
CA LEU A 69 1.72 -5.36 1.70
C LEU A 69 2.83 -6.17 1.03
N LYS A 70 3.77 -5.49 0.38
CA LYS A 70 4.97 -6.13 -0.16
C LYS A 70 6.16 -5.21 -0.04
N GLY A 71 7.26 -5.72 0.50
CA GLY A 71 8.43 -4.90 0.74
C GLY A 71 9.66 -5.69 1.17
N MET A 72 10.57 -4.94 1.79
CA MET A 72 11.87 -5.42 2.23
C MET A 72 12.14 -4.96 3.65
N LEU A 73 12.96 -5.73 4.37
CA LEU A 73 13.54 -5.28 5.62
C LEU A 73 14.81 -4.46 5.42
N SER A 74 15.02 -3.50 6.32
CA SER A 74 16.31 -2.86 6.55
C SER A 74 17.37 -3.89 6.97
N GLU A 75 18.64 -3.50 6.87
CA GLU A 75 19.78 -4.36 7.24
C GLU A 75 19.75 -4.79 8.72
N ASP A 76 19.22 -3.95 9.61
CA ASP A 76 19.04 -4.26 11.03
C ASP A 76 17.76 -5.07 11.34
N GLY A 77 16.95 -5.37 10.32
CA GLY A 77 15.69 -6.11 10.45
C GLY A 77 14.55 -5.37 11.15
N LYS A 78 14.76 -4.11 11.57
CA LYS A 78 13.77 -3.35 12.35
C LYS A 78 12.76 -2.59 11.51
N THR A 79 13.07 -2.28 10.26
CA THR A 79 12.19 -1.50 9.40
C THR A 79 11.67 -2.35 8.25
N PHE A 80 10.34 -2.47 8.14
CA PHE A 80 9.63 -3.06 7.01
C PHE A 80 9.06 -1.92 6.15
N SER A 81 9.59 -1.76 4.93
CA SER A 81 9.11 -0.75 3.99
C SER A 81 8.81 -1.34 2.62
N GLY A 82 7.86 -0.74 1.92
CA GLY A 82 7.42 -1.24 0.63
C GLY A 82 6.17 -0.56 0.10
N ILE A 83 5.38 -1.33 -0.64
CA ILE A 83 4.16 -0.88 -1.32
C ILE A 83 2.96 -1.57 -0.69
N TRP A 84 1.95 -0.78 -0.35
CA TRP A 84 0.61 -1.28 -0.06
C TRP A 84 -0.24 -1.20 -1.34
N THR A 85 -1.20 -2.11 -1.49
CA THR A 85 -2.09 -2.12 -2.65
C THR A 85 -3.48 -2.61 -2.27
N GLU A 86 -4.49 -1.84 -2.66
CA GLU A 86 -5.91 -2.19 -2.57
C GLU A 86 -6.46 -2.32 -3.98
N SER A 87 -7.36 -3.28 -4.17
CA SER A 87 -7.95 -3.47 -5.48
C SER A 87 -9.21 -4.31 -5.40
N GLY A 88 -10.12 -4.02 -6.34
CA GLY A 88 -11.31 -4.82 -6.48
C GLY A 88 -11.95 -4.72 -7.86
N PRO A 89 -12.90 -5.61 -8.15
CA PRO A 89 -13.56 -5.68 -9.44
C PRO A 89 -14.45 -4.46 -9.66
N LEU A 90 -14.58 -4.06 -10.92
CA LEU A 90 -15.48 -2.99 -11.38
C LEU A 90 -16.37 -3.55 -12.49
N SER A 91 -17.68 -3.32 -12.40
CA SER A 91 -18.63 -3.69 -13.46
C SER A 91 -19.67 -2.60 -13.61
N VAL A 92 -19.68 -1.92 -14.75
CA VAL A 92 -20.58 -0.80 -14.99
C VAL A 92 -21.18 -0.84 -16.40
N VAL A 93 -22.31 -0.16 -16.55
CA VAL A 93 -23.11 -0.07 -17.77
C VAL A 93 -23.33 1.40 -18.10
N LEU A 94 -23.11 1.74 -19.36
CA LEU A 94 -23.36 3.07 -19.91
C LEU A 94 -24.83 3.22 -20.29
N SER A 95 -25.43 4.38 -20.01
CA SER A 95 -26.79 4.70 -20.47
C SER A 95 -26.86 4.93 -21.97
N ASP A 96 -28.05 4.77 -22.55
CA ASP A 96 -28.29 4.92 -24.00
C ASP A 96 -27.92 6.33 -24.52
N ASP A 97 -28.02 7.36 -23.68
CA ASP A 97 -27.63 8.73 -24.01
C ASP A 97 -26.12 9.00 -23.82
N GLY A 98 -25.37 8.03 -23.29
CA GLY A 98 -23.94 8.15 -23.03
C GLY A 98 -23.58 9.11 -21.88
N MET A 99 -24.55 9.59 -21.11
CA MET A 99 -24.37 10.65 -20.10
C MET A 99 -24.27 10.13 -18.67
N SER A 100 -24.62 8.87 -18.42
CA SER A 100 -24.54 8.27 -17.09
C SER A 100 -24.02 6.84 -17.14
N ILE A 101 -23.42 6.44 -16.03
CA ILE A 101 -22.93 5.09 -15.82
C ILE A 101 -23.53 4.59 -14.52
N SER A 102 -23.98 3.33 -14.52
CA SER A 102 -24.45 2.64 -13.32
C SER A 102 -23.86 1.25 -13.22
N GLY A 103 -23.63 0.78 -12.00
CA GLY A 103 -23.09 -0.55 -11.78
C GLY A 103 -22.65 -0.76 -10.36
N SER A 104 -21.57 -1.51 -10.19
CA SER A 104 -21.01 -1.81 -8.89
C SER A 104 -19.51 -2.05 -8.95
N TYR A 105 -18.87 -1.91 -7.80
CA TYR A 105 -17.49 -2.30 -7.57
C TYR A 105 -17.40 -3.15 -6.30
N GLY A 106 -16.41 -4.04 -6.22
CA GLY A 106 -16.12 -4.79 -5.02
C GLY A 106 -14.79 -4.37 -4.42
N ILE A 107 -14.50 -4.84 -3.21
CA ILE A 107 -13.31 -4.44 -2.44
C ILE A 107 -12.21 -5.50 -2.39
N ARG A 108 -12.39 -6.59 -3.14
CA ARG A 108 -11.44 -7.71 -3.21
C ARG A 108 -11.35 -8.30 -4.58
N ILE A 109 -10.14 -8.38 -5.11
CA ILE A 109 -9.87 -8.98 -6.41
C ILE A 109 -9.81 -10.52 -6.37
N ASP A 110 -9.54 -11.11 -5.21
CA ASP A 110 -9.30 -12.54 -5.02
C ASP A 110 -10.56 -13.33 -4.66
N LYS A 111 -11.62 -12.66 -4.19
CA LYS A 111 -12.91 -13.30 -3.90
C LYS A 111 -13.79 -13.32 -5.13
N LYS A 112 -14.50 -14.45 -5.32
CA LYS A 112 -15.60 -14.50 -6.28
C LYS A 112 -16.66 -13.50 -5.83
N LEU A 113 -17.03 -12.60 -6.73
CA LEU A 113 -18.14 -11.66 -6.62
C LEU A 113 -19.39 -12.34 -6.05
N THR A 114 -19.68 -12.12 -4.77
CA THR A 114 -20.99 -12.36 -4.17
C THR A 114 -21.71 -11.02 -4.04
N GLU A 115 -23.05 -11.04 -4.01
CA GLU A 115 -23.85 -9.81 -3.89
C GLU A 115 -23.51 -8.99 -2.64
N SER A 116 -22.98 -9.62 -1.58
CA SER A 116 -22.55 -8.98 -0.33
C SER A 116 -21.29 -8.13 -0.44
N ASP A 117 -20.49 -8.34 -1.48
CA ASP A 117 -19.15 -7.76 -1.61
C ASP A 117 -19.13 -6.65 -2.68
N MET A 118 -20.32 -6.18 -3.09
CA MET A 118 -20.50 -5.23 -4.18
C MET A 118 -21.22 -3.97 -3.72
N TYR A 119 -20.57 -2.83 -3.93
CA TYR A 119 -21.09 -1.51 -3.65
C TYR A 119 -21.64 -0.89 -4.92
N PRO A 120 -22.88 -0.37 -4.91
CA PRO A 120 -23.44 0.29 -6.07
C PRO A 120 -22.65 1.56 -6.38
N THR A 121 -22.53 1.87 -7.67
CA THR A 121 -21.93 3.12 -8.13
C THR A 121 -22.74 3.70 -9.28
N THR A 122 -22.97 5.01 -9.21
CA THR A 122 -23.57 5.79 -10.28
C THR A 122 -22.67 6.99 -10.54
N ARG A 123 -22.44 7.30 -11.81
CA ARG A 123 -21.63 8.44 -12.22
C ARG A 123 -22.29 9.18 -13.37
N THR A 124 -22.13 10.49 -13.39
CA THR A 124 -22.61 11.36 -14.46
C THR A 124 -21.43 11.98 -15.18
N ARG A 125 -21.49 12.01 -16.51
CA ARG A 125 -20.50 12.69 -17.34
C ARG A 125 -20.48 14.18 -17.01
N MET A 126 -19.29 14.76 -16.92
CA MET A 126 -19.11 16.19 -16.64
C MET A 126 -19.07 17.04 -17.90
N GLU A 127 -18.72 16.47 -19.05
CA GLU A 127 -18.72 17.16 -20.34
C GLU A 127 -20.09 17.11 -21.03
N ASP A 128 -20.42 18.17 -21.77
CA ASP A 128 -21.67 18.28 -22.56
C ASP A 128 -21.63 17.52 -23.90
N SER A 129 -20.47 16.96 -24.26
CA SER A 129 -20.25 16.26 -25.54
C SER A 129 -19.68 14.86 -25.33
N PHE A 130 -20.19 13.87 -26.06
CA PHE A 130 -19.66 12.51 -26.09
C PHE A 130 -19.19 12.12 -27.49
N ASP A 131 -18.12 11.32 -27.55
CA ASP A 131 -17.64 10.70 -28.79
C ASP A 131 -18.29 9.31 -28.93
N PRO A 132 -19.18 9.08 -29.92
CA PRO A 132 -19.85 7.79 -30.08
C PRO A 132 -18.89 6.65 -30.45
N GLU A 133 -17.71 6.96 -31.00
CA GLU A 133 -16.70 5.93 -31.31
C GLU A 133 -15.91 5.51 -30.07
N ASN A 134 -15.86 6.38 -29.05
CA ASN A 134 -15.18 6.14 -27.78
C ASN A 134 -16.05 6.60 -26.61
N PRO A 135 -17.22 5.96 -26.40
CA PRO A 135 -18.23 6.48 -25.50
C PRO A 135 -17.80 6.46 -24.02
N TRP A 136 -16.74 5.71 -23.67
CA TRP A 136 -16.21 5.69 -22.30
C TRP A 136 -15.19 6.82 -22.02
N ASN A 137 -14.72 7.54 -23.04
CA ASN A 137 -13.84 8.70 -22.86
C ASN A 137 -14.54 9.79 -22.06
N GLY A 138 -13.86 10.39 -21.09
CA GLY A 138 -14.34 11.61 -20.43
C GLY A 138 -14.20 11.57 -18.91
N THR A 139 -14.78 12.59 -18.28
CA THR A 139 -14.72 12.79 -16.83
C THR A 139 -16.09 12.49 -16.23
N TRP A 140 -16.11 11.65 -15.21
CA TRP A 140 -17.30 11.07 -14.61
C TRP A 140 -17.34 11.39 -13.13
N ARG A 141 -18.36 12.12 -12.69
CA ARG A 141 -18.58 12.45 -11.29
C ARG A 141 -19.51 11.43 -10.64
N GLY A 142 -19.01 10.72 -9.64
CA GLY A 142 -19.82 9.92 -8.72
C GLY A 142 -20.15 10.67 -7.43
N GLU A 143 -20.70 9.94 -6.47
CA GLU A 143 -20.99 10.47 -5.13
C GLU A 143 -19.73 10.78 -4.32
N ARG A 144 -18.69 9.95 -4.48
CA ARG A 144 -17.45 10.02 -3.69
C ARG A 144 -16.22 10.46 -4.48
N THR A 145 -16.18 10.20 -5.78
CA THR A 145 -14.97 10.38 -6.60
C THR A 145 -15.27 11.02 -7.97
N ILE A 146 -14.26 11.65 -8.55
CA ILE A 146 -14.21 12.02 -9.97
C ILE A 146 -13.28 11.04 -10.68
N THR A 147 -13.72 10.50 -11.81
CA THR A 147 -12.96 9.52 -12.61
C THR A 147 -12.76 10.04 -14.02
N THR A 148 -11.55 9.99 -14.54
CA THR A 148 -11.24 10.35 -15.92
C THR A 148 -10.81 9.11 -16.67
N TRP A 149 -11.52 8.76 -17.75
CA TRP A 149 -11.26 7.57 -18.55
C TRP A 149 -10.86 7.90 -19.98
N ILE A 150 -9.96 7.06 -20.51
CA ILE A 150 -9.52 7.02 -21.89
C ILE A 150 -9.75 5.60 -22.41
N GLN A 151 -10.47 5.50 -23.51
CA GLN A 151 -10.78 4.30 -24.27
C GLN A 151 -9.85 4.20 -25.48
N ASN A 152 -9.30 3.01 -25.68
CA ASN A 152 -8.53 2.64 -26.86
C ASN A 152 -9.02 1.27 -27.36
N GLY A 153 -9.88 1.30 -28.39
CA GLY A 153 -10.60 0.11 -28.84
C GLY A 153 -11.53 -0.42 -27.75
N THR A 154 -11.34 -1.67 -27.35
CA THR A 154 -12.13 -2.28 -26.27
C THR A 154 -11.55 -2.05 -24.88
N PHE A 155 -10.36 -1.47 -24.75
CA PHE A 155 -9.73 -1.24 -23.45
C PHE A 155 -10.02 0.17 -22.94
N VAL A 156 -10.37 0.30 -21.67
CA VAL A 156 -10.56 1.59 -20.99
C VAL A 156 -9.63 1.63 -19.79
N SER A 157 -8.95 2.76 -19.60
CA SER A 157 -8.14 3.02 -18.42
C SER A 157 -8.18 4.47 -18.02
N GLY A 158 -7.92 4.75 -16.75
CA GLY A 158 -7.66 6.11 -16.29
C GLY A 158 -7.56 6.21 -14.79
N THR A 159 -7.75 7.41 -14.26
CA THR A 159 -7.56 7.73 -12.84
C THR A 159 -8.87 8.09 -12.18
N TYR A 160 -8.92 7.97 -10.87
CA TYR A 160 -9.94 8.62 -10.06
C TYR A 160 -9.32 9.32 -8.86
N SER A 161 -10.05 10.29 -8.34
CA SER A 161 -9.68 11.01 -7.13
C SER A 161 -10.92 11.25 -6.28
N PRO A 162 -10.78 11.17 -4.94
CA PRO A 162 -11.82 11.56 -4.01
C PRO A 162 -12.30 13.00 -4.28
N LEU A 163 -13.58 13.25 -4.04
CA LEU A 163 -14.10 14.60 -3.96
C LEU A 163 -13.51 15.33 -2.75
N PRO A 164 -13.51 16.69 -2.73
CA PRO A 164 -13.17 17.43 -1.54
C PRO A 164 -14.00 16.94 -0.34
N ASP A 165 -13.36 16.84 0.83
CA ASP A 165 -13.96 16.39 2.09
C ASP A 165 -14.33 14.90 2.17
N ILE A 166 -13.97 14.10 1.17
CA ILE A 166 -14.04 12.64 1.23
C ILE A 166 -12.65 12.11 1.61
N ASP A 167 -12.59 11.37 2.73
CA ASP A 167 -11.40 10.66 3.20
C ASP A 167 -11.36 9.28 2.52
N ASP A 168 -10.52 9.18 1.49
CA ASP A 168 -10.41 8.05 0.56
C ASP A 168 -9.15 8.26 -0.30
N GLU A 169 -8.66 7.23 -0.97
CA GLU A 169 -7.41 7.28 -1.72
C GLU A 169 -7.67 7.49 -3.24
N PRO A 170 -6.79 8.21 -3.95
CA PRO A 170 -6.84 8.28 -5.41
C PRO A 170 -6.24 7.01 -6.00
N GLY A 171 -6.80 6.56 -7.11
CA GLY A 171 -6.36 5.33 -7.76
C GLY A 171 -6.45 5.36 -9.27
N ILE A 172 -6.21 4.19 -9.84
CA ILE A 172 -6.43 3.91 -11.26
C ILE A 172 -7.56 2.90 -11.43
N SER A 173 -8.23 2.96 -12.56
CA SER A 173 -9.17 1.92 -12.96
C SER A 173 -8.95 1.53 -14.41
N GLU A 174 -9.11 0.26 -14.70
CA GLU A 174 -8.94 -0.29 -16.04
C GLU A 174 -9.93 -1.43 -16.29
N GLY A 175 -10.35 -1.61 -17.54
CA GLY A 175 -11.30 -2.65 -17.92
C GLY A 175 -11.46 -2.83 -19.41
N THR A 176 -12.33 -3.78 -19.76
CA THR A 176 -12.67 -4.13 -21.14
C THR A 176 -14.15 -3.88 -21.40
N VAL A 177 -14.44 -3.22 -22.52
CA VAL A 177 -15.77 -2.95 -23.04
C VAL A 177 -16.34 -4.20 -23.72
N SER A 178 -17.61 -4.50 -23.48
CA SER A 178 -18.34 -5.59 -24.15
C SER A 178 -18.48 -5.37 -25.66
N GLY A 179 -18.78 -6.44 -26.39
CA GLY A 179 -18.93 -6.37 -27.86
C GLY A 179 -20.07 -5.48 -28.35
N ASP A 180 -21.06 -5.17 -27.48
CA ASP A 180 -22.14 -4.22 -27.75
C ASP A 180 -21.79 -2.78 -27.34
N GLY A 181 -20.59 -2.53 -26.80
CA GLY A 181 -20.14 -1.19 -26.40
C GLY A 181 -20.65 -0.71 -25.04
N ASN A 182 -21.64 -1.40 -24.45
CA ASN A 182 -22.47 -0.81 -23.39
C ASN A 182 -22.06 -1.18 -21.97
N SER A 183 -21.17 -2.16 -21.77
CA SER A 183 -20.69 -2.54 -20.44
C SER A 183 -19.17 -2.54 -20.36
N LEU A 184 -18.64 -2.09 -19.23
CA LEU A 184 -17.22 -2.14 -18.89
C LEU A 184 -17.04 -3.06 -17.69
N LYS A 185 -16.16 -4.06 -17.85
CA LYS A 185 -15.74 -4.95 -16.75
C LYS A 185 -14.24 -4.84 -16.54
N GLY A 186 -13.84 -4.65 -15.30
CA GLY A 186 -12.47 -4.27 -14.98
C GLY A 186 -12.16 -4.38 -13.50
N LYS A 187 -11.25 -3.53 -13.06
CA LYS A 187 -10.83 -3.38 -11.67
C LYS A 187 -10.42 -1.94 -11.39
N TRP A 188 -10.44 -1.59 -10.11
CA TRP A 188 -9.78 -0.41 -9.58
C TRP A 188 -8.56 -0.83 -8.75
N ILE A 189 -7.58 0.06 -8.62
CA ILE A 189 -6.33 -0.16 -7.89
C ILE A 189 -5.92 1.15 -7.22
N GLU A 190 -5.69 1.09 -5.92
CA GLU A 190 -4.98 2.09 -5.12
C GLU A 190 -3.66 1.53 -4.65
N ALA A 191 -2.65 2.39 -4.55
CA ALA A 191 -1.34 1.99 -4.06
C ALA A 191 -0.53 3.18 -3.57
N GLY A 192 0.27 2.93 -2.55
CA GLY A 192 1.21 3.88 -1.99
C GLY A 192 2.37 3.18 -1.30
N ASN A 193 3.26 3.98 -0.72
CA ASN A 193 4.39 3.45 0.03
C ASN A 193 4.05 3.33 1.50
N PHE A 194 4.73 2.45 2.23
CA PHE A 194 4.69 2.44 3.68
C PHE A 194 6.07 2.18 4.27
N SER A 195 6.22 2.52 5.55
CA SER A 195 7.39 2.20 6.35
C SER A 195 6.98 1.96 7.80
N PHE A 196 7.18 0.74 8.30
CA PHE A 196 6.91 0.32 9.66
C PHE A 196 8.22 0.04 10.40
N THR A 197 8.34 0.52 11.62
CA THR A 197 9.51 0.32 12.50
C THR A 197 9.07 -0.46 13.72
N LEU A 198 9.77 -1.56 13.98
CA LEU A 198 9.51 -2.45 15.09
C LEU A 198 10.12 -1.91 16.39
N ASP A 199 9.35 -1.95 17.47
CA ASP A 199 9.82 -1.58 18.81
C ASP A 199 10.83 -2.61 19.34
N ASP A 200 11.62 -2.20 20.35
CA ASP A 200 12.69 -3.03 20.91
C ASP A 200 12.20 -4.33 21.56
N ASP A 201 10.95 -4.38 22.00
CA ASP A 201 10.33 -5.59 22.56
C ASP A 201 9.76 -6.53 21.49
N LEU A 202 9.79 -6.12 20.21
CA LEU A 202 9.28 -6.84 19.05
C LEU A 202 7.76 -7.14 19.10
N MET A 203 7.03 -6.44 19.96
CA MET A 203 5.60 -6.63 20.20
C MET A 203 4.74 -5.49 19.66
N ALA A 204 5.34 -4.39 19.20
CA ALA A 204 4.64 -3.28 18.57
C ALA A 204 5.44 -2.71 17.40
N PHE A 205 4.76 -2.07 16.48
CA PHE A 205 5.38 -1.24 15.45
C PHE A 205 4.72 0.13 15.40
N THR A 206 5.53 1.12 15.02
CA THR A 206 5.05 2.43 14.57
C THR A 206 5.28 2.56 13.08
N GLY A 207 4.42 3.28 12.37
CA GLY A 207 4.49 3.28 10.92
C GLY A 207 3.86 4.48 10.28
N THR A 208 4.21 4.69 9.02
CA THR A 208 3.59 5.67 8.14
C THR A 208 3.28 5.06 6.79
N TYR A 209 2.28 5.60 6.12
CA TYR A 209 2.00 5.28 4.72
C TYR A 209 1.69 6.55 3.92
N ASP A 210 2.00 6.49 2.63
CA ASP A 210 1.69 7.52 1.65
C ASP A 210 0.46 7.10 0.86
N ILE A 211 -0.36 8.07 0.47
CA ILE A 211 -1.61 7.84 -0.27
C ILE A 211 -1.36 7.60 -1.78
N THR A 212 -0.18 7.94 -2.31
CA THR A 212 0.20 7.62 -3.70
C THR A 212 1.64 7.17 -3.84
N LEU A 213 1.92 6.34 -4.86
CA LEU A 213 3.27 5.84 -5.13
C LEU A 213 4.28 6.92 -5.54
N ASN A 214 3.84 7.95 -6.27
CA ASN A 214 4.73 8.88 -6.99
C ASN A 214 4.67 10.32 -6.50
N ASP A 215 3.71 10.64 -5.61
CA ASP A 215 3.55 11.98 -5.03
C ASP A 215 3.01 11.84 -3.59
N PRO A 216 3.89 11.74 -2.57
CA PRO A 216 3.50 11.51 -1.18
C PRO A 216 2.90 12.79 -0.55
N THR A 217 1.81 13.29 -1.12
CA THR A 217 1.11 14.52 -0.70
C THR A 217 0.14 14.29 0.46
N GLY A 218 0.08 13.08 0.99
CA GLY A 218 -0.59 12.75 2.24
C GLY A 218 0.14 11.59 2.90
N THR A 219 0.59 11.82 4.13
CA THR A 219 1.18 10.79 4.99
C THR A 219 0.29 10.62 6.20
N ASP A 220 -0.04 9.38 6.54
CA ASP A 220 -0.76 9.08 7.76
C ASP A 220 -0.05 7.95 8.53
N THR A 221 -0.44 7.78 9.79
CA THR A 221 0.19 6.86 10.72
C THR A 221 -0.49 5.49 10.71
N TRP A 222 0.32 4.44 10.82
CA TRP A 222 -0.16 3.09 10.99
C TRP A 222 0.65 2.41 12.08
N ASN A 223 0.03 2.23 13.23
CA ASN A 223 0.67 1.61 14.39
C ASN A 223 -0.03 0.29 14.72
N GLY A 224 0.70 -0.71 15.19
CA GLY A 224 0.10 -2.00 15.50
C GLY A 224 0.82 -2.75 16.61
N LYS A 225 0.14 -3.75 17.18
CA LYS A 225 0.65 -4.66 18.22
C LYS A 225 0.52 -6.10 17.79
N LYS A 226 1.52 -6.92 18.08
CA LYS A 226 1.48 -8.36 17.81
C LYS A 226 0.48 -9.02 18.76
N ILE A 227 -0.38 -9.88 18.22
CA ILE A 227 -1.37 -10.64 18.99
C ILE A 227 -1.18 -12.15 18.89
N MET A 228 -0.48 -12.66 17.86
CA MET A 228 -0.11 -14.06 17.69
C MET A 228 1.20 -14.21 16.91
#